data_AF-A0A1J4XY20-F1
#
_entry.id   AF-A0A1J4XY20-F1
#
_cell.length_a   1.000
_cell.length_b   1.000
_cell.length_c   1.000
_cell.angle_alpha   90.00
_cell.angle_beta   90.00
_cell.angle_gamma   90.00
#
_symmetry.space_group_name_H-M   'P 1'
#
loop_
_entity.id
_entity.type
_entity.pdbx_description
1 polymer ?
#
loop_
_entity_poly.entity_id
_entity_poly.type
_entity_poly.pdbx_seq_one_letter_code
_entity_poly.pdbx_strand_id
1 'polypeptide(L)'
;MGCGMGGKLLNYDADSTAMRLEDVVVSESDGLRRLGKGRAATVYLVPTNGHAAGGAHDQVGRPRSAGHMVLKRFSGHDSLTSLVNVLCSGAPNHYAWNPDAIESAHHVRTILGMLVPFWTEERMSVAASYGYSFNDENNCFQLHCDYVDGRHAALHHPFSASREQELPELRTLLRDLESTLPDWSFSGAVWQAGKGHPLGIGNFMNEEGEDGRWVWVDLESGVPALFPLDPVTLLTYYLPRAFAAGRPLFDDVDAELLMSQVSSHDALHEYLGPAQIYTVGVMPGTLP
;
A
#
# COMPACT_ATOMS: atom_id res chain seq x y z
N MET A 1 1.77 -36.17 -15.17
CA MET A 1 1.55 -35.89 -13.73
C MET A 1 1.73 -34.40 -13.54
N GLY A 2 0.63 -33.64 -13.63
CA GLY A 2 0.65 -32.19 -13.44
C GLY A 2 0.42 -31.89 -11.97
N CYS A 3 1.39 -31.21 -11.34
CA CYS A 3 1.27 -30.73 -9.97
C CYS A 3 0.54 -29.38 -10.04
N GLY A 4 -0.78 -29.39 -9.85
CA GLY A 4 -1.56 -28.16 -9.67
C GLY A 4 -1.23 -27.57 -8.31
N MET A 5 -0.59 -26.41 -8.27
CA MET A 5 -0.53 -25.60 -7.06
C MET A 5 -1.91 -25.01 -6.81
N GLY A 6 -2.71 -25.72 -6.02
CA GLY A 6 -3.95 -25.20 -5.48
C GLY A 6 -3.64 -24.00 -4.60
N GLY A 7 -4.10 -22.82 -5.01
CA GLY A 7 -4.12 -21.64 -4.15
C GLY A 7 -4.87 -22.00 -2.85
N LYS A 8 -4.21 -21.78 -1.71
CA LYS A 8 -4.89 -21.84 -0.42
C LYS A 8 -5.91 -20.70 -0.38
N LEU A 9 -7.18 -21.03 -0.60
CA LEU A 9 -8.30 -20.22 -0.15
C LEU A 9 -8.27 -20.23 1.38
N LEU A 10 -7.78 -19.17 1.99
CA LEU A 10 -8.06 -18.89 3.39
C LEU A 10 -9.55 -18.53 3.46
N ASN A 11 -10.38 -19.51 3.79
CA ASN A 11 -11.76 -19.28 4.23
C ASN A 11 -11.70 -18.56 5.57
N TYR A 12 -11.78 -17.23 5.54
CA TYR A 12 -12.08 -16.42 6.71
C TYR A 12 -13.60 -16.38 6.85
N ASP A 13 -14.15 -17.27 7.68
CA ASP A 13 -15.57 -17.31 7.99
C ASP A 13 -15.81 -16.53 9.29
N ALA A 14 -16.18 -15.27 9.15
CA ALA A 14 -16.79 -14.45 10.20
C ALA A 14 -17.58 -13.33 9.52
N ASP A 15 -18.79 -13.65 9.04
CA ASP A 15 -19.94 -12.76 8.82
C ASP A 15 -19.64 -11.30 8.38
N SER A 16 -18.68 -11.14 7.48
CA SER A 16 -18.28 -9.85 6.92
C SER A 16 -18.21 -9.99 5.41
N THR A 17 -18.55 -8.89 4.77
CA THR A 17 -18.66 -8.60 3.34
C THR A 17 -17.33 -8.77 2.58
N ALA A 18 -16.60 -9.86 2.79
CA ALA A 18 -15.41 -10.22 2.03
C ALA A 18 -15.84 -10.72 0.64
N MET A 19 -15.63 -9.88 -0.37
CA MET A 19 -15.83 -10.24 -1.78
C MET A 19 -14.97 -11.48 -2.11
N ARG A 20 -15.58 -12.51 -2.71
CA ARG A 20 -14.80 -13.64 -3.22
C ARG A 20 -14.00 -13.15 -4.42
N LEU A 21 -12.71 -13.47 -4.49
CA LEU A 21 -11.84 -13.16 -5.64
C LEU A 21 -12.48 -13.58 -6.98
N GLU A 22 -13.36 -14.58 -6.96
CA GLU A 22 -14.17 -15.07 -8.08
C GLU A 22 -15.07 -14.00 -8.70
N ASP A 23 -15.52 -12.99 -7.94
CA ASP A 23 -16.38 -11.89 -8.40
C ASP A 23 -15.60 -10.79 -9.15
N VAL A 24 -14.26 -10.88 -9.15
CA VAL A 24 -13.31 -9.91 -9.72
C VAL A 24 -12.68 -10.39 -11.02
N VAL A 25 -12.88 -11.66 -11.39
CA VAL A 25 -12.19 -12.27 -12.55
C VAL A 25 -12.83 -11.80 -13.85
N VAL A 26 -12.39 -10.64 -14.35
CA VAL A 26 -12.45 -10.33 -15.78
C VAL A 26 -11.31 -11.10 -16.43
N SER A 27 -11.60 -11.94 -17.43
CA SER A 27 -10.55 -12.63 -18.18
C SER A 27 -9.61 -11.62 -18.83
N GLU A 28 -8.29 -11.81 -18.72
CA GLU A 28 -7.26 -10.88 -19.21
C GLU A 28 -7.37 -10.51 -20.70
N SER A 29 -8.10 -11.32 -21.49
CA SER A 29 -8.41 -11.06 -22.90
C SER A 29 -9.34 -9.86 -23.14
N ASP A 30 -10.02 -9.35 -22.11
CA ASP A 30 -10.96 -8.23 -22.24
C ASP A 30 -10.60 -7.06 -21.30
N GLY A 31 -10.03 -5.99 -21.85
CA GLY A 31 -10.22 -4.64 -21.29
C GLY A 31 -9.22 -4.11 -20.26
N LEU A 32 -8.06 -4.74 -20.04
CA LEU A 32 -7.01 -4.16 -19.19
C LEU A 32 -6.44 -2.86 -19.81
N ARG A 33 -6.68 -1.71 -19.19
CA ARG A 33 -6.06 -0.43 -19.60
C ARG A 33 -4.85 -0.15 -18.72
N ARG A 34 -3.64 -0.15 -19.31
CA ARG A 34 -2.43 0.26 -18.58
C ARG A 34 -2.52 1.74 -18.18
N LEU A 35 -2.43 2.01 -16.88
CA LEU A 35 -2.37 3.36 -16.32
C LEU A 35 -0.94 3.90 -16.25
N GLY A 36 0.03 3.03 -15.94
CA GLY A 36 1.43 3.43 -15.83
C GLY A 36 2.36 2.25 -15.58
N LYS A 37 3.66 2.49 -15.71
CA LYS A 37 4.72 1.54 -15.36
C LYS A 37 5.72 2.23 -14.43
N GLY A 38 5.84 1.70 -13.21
CA GLY A 38 6.89 2.03 -12.27
C GLY A 38 8.06 1.05 -12.37
N ARG A 39 9.04 1.20 -11.46
CA ARG A 39 10.23 0.34 -11.39
C ARG A 39 9.95 -1.07 -10.88
N ALA A 40 8.96 -1.19 -9.98
CA ALA A 40 8.61 -2.46 -9.34
C ALA A 40 7.34 -3.09 -9.94
N ALA A 41 6.41 -2.26 -10.41
CA ALA A 41 5.10 -2.73 -10.87
C ALA A 41 4.58 -1.97 -12.09
N THR A 42 3.75 -2.64 -12.88
CA THR A 42 2.89 -2.02 -13.88
C THR A 42 1.46 -1.96 -13.36
N VAL A 43 0.81 -0.82 -13.53
CA VAL A 43 -0.52 -0.53 -13.00
C VAL A 43 -1.54 -0.60 -14.13
N TYR A 44 -2.61 -1.35 -13.91
CA TYR A 44 -3.71 -1.53 -14.85
C TYR A 44 -5.04 -1.13 -14.21
N LEU A 45 -5.91 -0.51 -15.00
CA LEU A 45 -7.31 -0.28 -14.67
C LEU A 45 -8.12 -1.46 -15.20
N VAL A 46 -8.99 -1.99 -14.36
CA VAL A 46 -9.84 -3.14 -14.69
C VAL A 46 -11.29 -2.77 -14.42
N PRO A 47 -12.20 -2.96 -15.36
CA PRO A 47 -13.62 -2.79 -15.11
C PRO A 47 -14.08 -3.82 -14.09
N THR A 48 -15.03 -3.46 -13.24
CA THR A 48 -15.58 -4.39 -12.27
C THR A 48 -17.04 -4.65 -12.59
N ASN A 49 -17.44 -5.92 -12.62
CA ASN A 49 -18.81 -6.31 -12.91
C ASN A 49 -19.75 -5.59 -11.94
N GLY A 50 -20.67 -4.77 -12.46
CA GLY A 50 -21.48 -3.82 -11.70
C GLY A 50 -22.37 -4.40 -10.59
N HIS A 51 -22.40 -5.72 -10.41
CA HIS A 51 -23.05 -6.39 -9.27
C HIS A 51 -22.17 -6.43 -8.01
N ALA A 52 -20.84 -6.31 -8.13
CA ALA A 52 -19.93 -6.21 -6.98
C ALA A 52 -19.75 -4.77 -6.46
N ALA A 53 -20.09 -3.76 -7.27
CA ALA A 53 -19.89 -2.35 -6.95
C ALA A 53 -20.99 -1.75 -6.05
N GLY A 54 -22.16 -2.40 -5.95
CA GLY A 54 -23.34 -1.88 -5.23
C GLY A 54 -23.38 -2.13 -3.73
N GLY A 55 -22.40 -2.83 -3.15
CA GLY A 55 -22.38 -3.17 -1.72
C GLY A 55 -21.01 -3.43 -1.10
N ALA A 56 -19.93 -3.30 -1.88
CA ALA A 56 -18.57 -3.41 -1.35
C ALA A 56 -18.18 -2.09 -0.71
N HIS A 57 -18.08 -2.10 0.62
CA HIS A 57 -17.47 -1.03 1.37
C HIS A 57 -15.95 -1.25 1.43
N ASP A 58 -15.17 -0.17 1.49
CA ASP A 58 -13.75 -0.25 1.84
C ASP A 58 -13.58 -0.77 3.29
N GLN A 59 -12.33 -0.91 3.71
CA GLN A 59 -11.96 -1.46 5.02
C GLN A 59 -12.47 -0.61 6.22
N VAL A 60 -12.98 0.58 5.94
CA VAL A 60 -13.53 1.55 6.90
C VAL A 60 -15.03 1.81 6.67
N GLY A 61 -15.70 1.02 5.83
CA GLY A 61 -17.14 1.17 5.60
C GLY A 61 -17.51 2.20 4.52
N ARG A 62 -16.60 2.64 3.64
CA ARG A 62 -16.89 3.65 2.61
C ARG A 62 -17.28 3.04 1.27
N PRO A 63 -18.21 3.65 0.53
CA PRO A 63 -18.63 3.13 -0.77
C PRO A 63 -17.48 3.18 -1.77
N ARG A 64 -17.28 2.07 -2.49
CA ARG A 64 -16.23 1.95 -3.50
C ARG A 64 -16.47 2.87 -4.70
N SER A 65 -15.39 3.29 -5.36
CA SER A 65 -15.44 3.89 -6.69
C SER A 65 -16.16 2.93 -7.66
N ALA A 66 -17.29 3.38 -8.21
CA ALA A 66 -18.16 2.52 -8.99
C ALA A 66 -17.52 2.14 -10.34
N GLY A 67 -17.36 0.84 -10.57
CA GLY A 67 -17.13 0.28 -11.89
C GLY A 67 -15.68 0.01 -12.28
N HIS A 68 -14.69 0.39 -11.47
CA HIS A 68 -13.27 0.08 -11.76
C HIS A 68 -12.48 -0.33 -10.50
N MET A 69 -11.36 -1.01 -10.74
CA MET A 69 -10.33 -1.30 -9.75
C MET A 69 -8.94 -1.14 -10.37
N VAL A 70 -7.93 -1.11 -9.52
CA VAL A 70 -6.53 -1.09 -9.93
C VAL A 70 -5.88 -2.45 -9.68
N LEU A 71 -5.21 -2.99 -10.69
CA LEU A 71 -4.29 -4.11 -10.54
C LEU A 71 -2.86 -3.60 -10.61
N LYS A 72 -2.10 -3.81 -9.53
CA LYS A 72 -0.65 -3.60 -9.51
C LYS A 72 0.05 -4.92 -9.74
N ARG A 73 0.64 -5.10 -10.92
CA ARG A 73 1.39 -6.31 -11.28
C ARG A 73 2.87 -6.10 -11.04
N PHE A 74 3.47 -6.86 -10.14
CA PHE A 74 4.87 -6.72 -9.77
C PHE A 74 5.75 -7.50 -10.72
N SER A 75 6.50 -6.82 -11.58
CA SER A 75 7.40 -7.46 -12.52
C SER A 75 8.85 -7.37 -12.05
N GLY A 76 9.59 -8.47 -12.11
CA GLY A 76 11.04 -8.52 -11.82
C GLY A 76 11.93 -8.22 -13.03
N HIS A 77 11.40 -7.62 -14.10
CA HIS A 77 12.10 -7.52 -15.40
C HIS A 77 12.86 -6.20 -15.63
N ASP A 78 12.76 -5.21 -14.74
CA ASP A 78 13.56 -3.98 -14.86
C ASP A 78 15.00 -4.24 -14.35
N SER A 79 15.95 -4.25 -15.28
CA SER A 79 17.33 -4.72 -15.08
C SER A 79 18.10 -4.03 -13.96
N LEU A 80 17.89 -2.73 -13.74
CA LEU A 80 18.59 -1.97 -12.69
C LEU A 80 18.00 -2.25 -11.30
N THR A 81 16.68 -2.27 -11.16
CA THR A 81 15.99 -2.59 -9.91
C THR A 81 16.23 -4.06 -9.52
N SER A 82 16.23 -4.97 -10.50
CA SER A 82 16.55 -6.37 -10.26
C SER A 82 18.00 -6.58 -9.83
N LEU A 83 18.96 -5.81 -10.35
CA LEU A 83 20.36 -5.87 -9.90
C LEU A 83 20.51 -5.40 -8.44
N VAL A 84 19.89 -4.28 -8.09
CA VAL A 84 19.90 -3.74 -6.72
C VAL A 84 19.26 -4.73 -5.74
N ASN A 85 18.14 -5.32 -6.12
CA ASN A 85 17.45 -6.32 -5.30
C ASN A 85 18.31 -7.57 -5.14
N VAL A 86 18.91 -8.06 -6.22
CA VAL A 86 19.84 -9.20 -6.16
C VAL A 86 21.03 -8.93 -5.24
N LEU A 87 21.57 -7.71 -5.24
CA LEU A 87 22.70 -7.35 -4.37
C LEU A 87 22.30 -7.27 -2.88
N CYS A 88 21.10 -6.80 -2.56
CA CYS A 88 20.71 -6.56 -1.17
C CYS A 88 19.90 -7.67 -0.54
N SER A 89 19.15 -8.42 -1.33
CA SER A 89 18.31 -9.52 -0.85
C SER A 89 18.57 -10.85 -1.53
N GLY A 90 19.56 -10.93 -2.42
CA GLY A 90 19.91 -12.16 -3.13
C GLY A 90 18.93 -12.54 -4.24
N ALA A 91 17.88 -11.75 -4.50
CA ALA A 91 16.82 -12.06 -5.45
C ALA A 91 16.20 -10.80 -6.09
N PRO A 92 15.60 -10.89 -7.30
CA PRO A 92 14.86 -9.77 -7.91
C PRO A 92 13.62 -9.40 -7.06
N ASN A 93 12.93 -8.30 -7.41
CA ASN A 93 11.75 -7.76 -6.70
C ASN A 93 10.90 -8.82 -5.96
N HIS A 94 10.93 -8.84 -4.61
CA HIS A 94 10.28 -9.89 -3.80
C HIS A 94 8.79 -10.00 -4.08
N TYR A 95 8.11 -8.87 -4.33
CA TYR A 95 6.69 -8.89 -4.67
C TYR A 95 6.38 -9.64 -5.94
N ALA A 96 7.36 -9.86 -6.83
CA ALA A 96 7.11 -10.61 -8.05
C ALA A 96 7.02 -12.13 -7.81
N TRP A 97 7.71 -12.68 -6.81
CA TRP A 97 7.91 -14.13 -6.70
C TRP A 97 7.72 -14.71 -5.29
N ASN A 98 7.74 -13.89 -4.24
CA ASN A 98 7.58 -14.34 -2.86
C ASN A 98 6.13 -14.12 -2.39
N PRO A 99 5.35 -15.18 -2.08
CA PRO A 99 3.99 -15.04 -1.55
C PRO A 99 3.94 -14.24 -0.25
N ASP A 100 4.93 -14.42 0.64
CA ASP A 100 4.99 -13.74 1.93
C ASP A 100 5.12 -12.22 1.75
N ALA A 101 5.85 -11.79 0.71
CA ALA A 101 6.03 -10.37 0.41
C ALA A 101 4.73 -9.71 -0.04
N ILE A 102 3.99 -10.35 -0.96
CA ILE A 102 2.72 -9.78 -1.46
C ILE A 102 1.62 -9.85 -0.39
N GLU A 103 1.62 -10.89 0.45
CA GLU A 103 0.74 -11.00 1.60
C GLU A 103 1.02 -9.91 2.63
N SER A 104 2.29 -9.66 2.96
CA SER A 104 2.69 -8.54 3.82
C SER A 104 2.23 -7.21 3.25
N ALA A 105 2.40 -6.96 1.94
CA ALA A 105 1.92 -5.73 1.31
C ALA A 105 0.39 -5.55 1.47
N HIS A 106 -0.38 -6.63 1.29
CA HIS A 106 -1.83 -6.59 1.50
C HIS A 106 -2.20 -6.28 2.96
N HIS A 107 -1.58 -6.96 3.94
CA HIS A 107 -1.85 -6.74 5.36
C HIS A 107 -1.41 -5.36 5.82
N VAL A 108 -0.22 -4.90 5.44
CA VAL A 108 0.29 -3.56 5.77
C VAL A 108 -0.65 -2.49 5.25
N ARG A 109 -1.06 -2.59 3.98
CA ARG A 109 -2.03 -1.66 3.41
C ARG A 109 -3.37 -1.70 4.15
N THR A 110 -3.76 -2.89 4.61
CA THR A 110 -5.01 -3.06 5.35
C THR A 110 -4.97 -2.38 6.72
N ILE A 111 -3.89 -2.60 7.45
CA ILE A 111 -3.66 -1.98 8.74
C ILE A 111 -3.54 -0.46 8.59
N LEU A 112 -2.75 0.03 7.63
CA LEU A 112 -2.59 1.45 7.38
C LEU A 112 -3.88 2.12 6.86
N GLY A 113 -4.77 1.37 6.20
CA GLY A 113 -6.12 1.81 5.87
C GLY A 113 -6.96 2.21 7.08
N MET A 114 -6.71 1.61 8.23
CA MET A 114 -7.37 1.96 9.50
C MET A 114 -6.59 3.02 10.29
N LEU A 115 -5.25 2.93 10.31
CA LEU A 115 -4.43 3.79 11.16
C LEU A 115 -4.16 5.19 10.57
N VAL A 116 -3.98 5.31 9.26
CA VAL A 116 -3.66 6.61 8.63
C VAL A 116 -4.80 7.63 8.79
N PRO A 117 -6.09 7.27 8.57
CA PRO A 117 -7.20 8.16 8.88
C PRO A 117 -7.20 8.66 10.32
N PHE A 118 -6.92 7.78 11.29
CA PHE A 118 -6.82 8.15 12.70
C PHE A 118 -5.69 9.15 12.95
N TRP A 119 -4.47 8.86 12.48
CA TRP A 119 -3.30 9.73 12.70
C TRP A 119 -3.42 11.09 12.01
N THR A 120 -4.17 11.16 10.92
CA THR A 120 -4.29 12.38 10.11
C THR A 120 -5.59 13.14 10.33
N GLU A 121 -6.42 12.72 11.30
CA GLU A 121 -7.73 13.30 11.58
C GLU A 121 -8.60 13.34 10.30
N GLU A 122 -8.68 12.20 9.60
CA GLU A 122 -9.42 12.00 8.35
C GLU A 122 -8.94 12.80 7.13
N ARG A 123 -7.91 13.63 7.25
CA ARG A 123 -7.33 14.39 6.12
C ARG A 123 -6.65 13.49 5.09
N MET A 124 -6.27 12.27 5.48
CA MET A 124 -5.69 11.27 4.59
C MET A 124 -6.33 9.89 4.75
N SER A 125 -6.47 9.15 3.66
CA SER A 125 -6.78 7.71 3.63
C SER A 125 -5.71 6.94 2.85
N VAL A 126 -5.81 5.61 2.89
CA VAL A 126 -5.05 4.71 2.04
C VAL A 126 -6.01 4.06 1.05
N ALA A 127 -5.61 3.93 -0.22
CA ALA A 127 -6.38 3.16 -1.19
C ALA A 127 -6.47 1.71 -0.71
N ALA A 128 -7.68 1.20 -0.53
CA ALA A 128 -7.90 -0.13 0.02
C ALA A 128 -7.27 -1.21 -0.86
N SER A 129 -6.86 -2.32 -0.25
CA SER A 129 -6.59 -3.55 -0.99
C SER A 129 -7.66 -4.60 -0.71
N TYR A 130 -8.04 -5.29 -1.78
CA TYR A 130 -9.05 -6.34 -1.78
C TYR A 130 -8.44 -7.74 -1.83
N GLY A 131 -7.12 -7.83 -1.84
CA GLY A 131 -6.39 -9.09 -1.89
C GLY A 131 -5.26 -9.07 -2.92
N TYR A 132 -4.71 -10.24 -3.16
CA TYR A 132 -3.64 -10.47 -4.12
C TYR A 132 -3.86 -11.81 -4.83
N SER A 133 -3.22 -11.98 -5.98
CA SER A 133 -3.26 -13.23 -6.74
C SER A 133 -1.94 -13.46 -7.47
N PHE A 134 -1.64 -14.71 -7.79
CA PHE A 134 -0.59 -15.03 -8.74
C PHE A 134 -1.13 -14.95 -10.17
N ASN A 135 -0.38 -14.36 -11.08
CA ASN A 135 -0.68 -14.29 -12.51
C ASN A 135 0.20 -15.31 -13.23
N ASP A 136 -0.41 -16.41 -13.69
CA ASP A 136 0.32 -17.50 -14.35
C ASP A 136 0.93 -17.09 -15.69
N GLU A 137 0.24 -16.24 -16.47
CA GLU A 137 0.70 -15.80 -17.79
C GLU A 137 2.01 -15.00 -17.70
N ASN A 138 2.10 -14.13 -16.70
CA ASN A 138 3.23 -13.24 -16.47
C ASN A 138 4.19 -13.76 -15.38
N ASN A 139 3.89 -14.92 -14.79
CA ASN A 139 4.64 -15.57 -13.72
C ASN A 139 5.03 -14.59 -12.59
N CYS A 140 4.05 -13.84 -12.10
CA CYS A 140 4.26 -12.87 -11.03
C CYS A 140 3.02 -12.61 -10.17
N PHE A 141 3.20 -12.11 -8.95
CA PHE A 141 2.06 -11.66 -8.14
C PHE A 141 1.52 -10.29 -8.56
N GLN A 142 0.24 -10.09 -8.27
CA GLN A 142 -0.46 -8.83 -8.43
C GLN A 142 -1.30 -8.50 -7.20
N LEU A 143 -1.34 -7.21 -6.83
CA LEU A 143 -2.17 -6.67 -5.76
C LEU A 143 -3.39 -5.98 -6.35
N HIS A 144 -4.53 -6.21 -5.72
CA HIS A 144 -5.84 -5.70 -6.12
C HIS A 144 -6.17 -4.52 -5.21
N CYS A 145 -6.30 -3.33 -5.79
CA CYS A 145 -6.48 -2.09 -5.04
C CYS A 145 -7.68 -1.29 -5.55
N ASP A 146 -8.15 -0.37 -4.71
CA ASP A 146 -9.16 0.60 -5.09
C ASP A 146 -8.67 1.54 -6.20
N TYR A 147 -9.59 1.95 -7.07
CA TYR A 147 -9.36 2.99 -8.06
C TYR A 147 -9.75 4.34 -7.46
N VAL A 148 -8.75 5.18 -7.23
CA VAL A 148 -8.95 6.55 -6.78
C VAL A 148 -9.10 7.46 -7.98
N ASP A 149 -10.30 8.03 -8.14
CA ASP A 149 -10.56 9.04 -9.16
C ASP A 149 -10.13 10.42 -8.63
N GLY A 150 -8.82 10.62 -8.58
CA GLY A 150 -8.22 11.82 -8.03
C GLY A 150 -7.08 12.36 -8.88
N ARG A 151 -6.44 13.41 -8.39
CA ARG A 151 -5.32 14.08 -9.06
C ARG A 151 -4.15 14.27 -8.13
N HIS A 152 -2.93 14.33 -8.68
CA HIS A 152 -1.77 14.69 -7.88
C HIS A 152 -1.84 16.16 -7.40
N ALA A 153 -1.05 16.46 -6.36
CA ALA A 153 -0.88 17.82 -5.88
C ALA A 153 -0.46 18.75 -7.02
N ALA A 154 -1.12 19.90 -7.12
CA ALA A 154 -0.73 20.93 -8.07
C ALA A 154 0.67 21.45 -7.70
N LEU A 155 1.59 21.44 -8.67
CA LEU A 155 2.85 22.16 -8.51
C LEU A 155 2.58 23.65 -8.51
N HIS A 156 3.24 24.39 -7.62
CA HIS A 156 3.12 25.84 -7.57
C HIS A 156 3.48 26.44 -8.93
N HIS A 157 2.55 27.22 -9.49
CA HIS A 157 2.73 27.92 -10.74
C HIS A 157 2.50 29.42 -10.50
N PRO A 158 3.43 30.32 -10.86
CA PRO A 158 3.38 31.74 -10.50
C PRO A 158 2.19 32.51 -11.09
N PHE A 159 1.45 31.89 -12.01
CA PHE A 159 0.25 32.45 -12.63
C PHE A 159 -1.04 31.71 -12.24
N SER A 160 -1.00 30.82 -11.24
CA SER A 160 -2.15 30.08 -10.72
C SER A 160 -2.23 30.23 -9.21
N ALA A 161 -3.05 31.18 -8.74
CA ALA A 161 -3.33 31.33 -7.32
C ALA A 161 -4.29 30.25 -6.79
N SER A 162 -5.03 29.57 -7.68
CA SER A 162 -5.82 28.42 -7.28
C SER A 162 -4.89 27.28 -6.90
N ARG A 163 -5.10 26.71 -5.70
CA ARG A 163 -4.47 25.47 -5.20
C ARG A 163 -3.03 25.60 -4.66
N GLU A 164 -2.58 26.81 -4.31
CA GLU A 164 -1.26 27.02 -3.71
C GLU A 164 -1.04 26.30 -2.37
N GLN A 165 -2.12 25.97 -1.65
CA GLN A 165 -2.06 25.33 -0.33
C GLN A 165 -1.90 23.81 -0.37
N GLU A 166 -2.15 23.15 -1.51
CA GLU A 166 -2.14 21.68 -1.59
C GLU A 166 -0.78 21.06 -1.26
N LEU A 167 0.29 21.62 -1.84
CA LEU A 167 1.63 21.10 -1.64
C LEU A 167 2.16 21.35 -0.22
N PRO A 168 1.99 22.54 0.38
CA PRO A 168 2.26 22.76 1.80
C PRO A 168 1.47 21.83 2.73
N GLU A 169 0.18 21.64 2.48
CA GLU A 169 -0.68 20.78 3.28
C GLU A 169 -0.23 19.33 3.22
N LEU A 170 -0.06 18.78 2.01
CA LEU A 170 0.42 17.42 1.82
C LEU A 170 1.79 17.24 2.49
N ARG A 171 2.71 18.20 2.36
CA ARG A 171 4.02 18.13 3.03
C ARG A 171 3.91 18.07 4.56
N THR A 172 2.93 18.72 5.15
CA THR A 172 2.68 18.61 6.60
C THR A 172 2.26 17.19 6.94
N LEU A 173 1.27 16.63 6.23
CA LEU A 173 0.81 15.25 6.41
C LEU A 173 1.95 14.24 6.23
N LEU A 174 2.80 14.42 5.21
CA LEU A 174 3.95 13.54 4.97
C LEU A 174 4.96 13.57 6.11
N ARG A 175 5.24 14.75 6.70
CA ARG A 175 6.14 14.84 7.86
C ARG A 175 5.57 14.15 9.09
N ASP A 176 4.27 14.29 9.32
CA ASP A 176 3.58 13.61 10.41
C ASP A 176 3.74 12.09 10.22
N LEU A 177 3.42 11.56 9.03
CA LEU A 177 3.61 10.16 8.69
C LEU A 177 5.05 9.68 8.80
N GLU A 178 6.03 10.45 8.32
CA GLU A 178 7.45 10.11 8.43
C GLU A 178 7.93 9.93 9.87
N SER A 179 7.27 10.60 10.82
CA SER A 179 7.54 10.47 12.26
C SER A 179 6.75 9.34 12.90
N THR A 180 5.47 9.16 12.53
CA THR A 180 4.57 8.18 13.15
C THR A 180 4.81 6.75 12.68
N LEU A 181 4.97 6.54 11.37
CA LEU A 181 5.15 5.20 10.78
C LEU A 181 6.28 4.38 11.44
N PRO A 182 7.50 4.92 11.64
CA PRO A 182 8.57 4.17 12.27
C PRO A 182 8.31 3.78 13.73
N ASP A 183 7.51 4.56 14.47
CA ASP A 183 7.16 4.32 15.88
C ASP A 183 6.09 3.22 16.02
N TRP A 184 5.30 3.03 14.97
CA TRP A 184 4.28 1.99 14.82
C TRP A 184 4.77 0.79 14.00
N SER A 185 6.09 0.64 13.88
CA SER A 185 6.76 -0.46 13.17
C SER A 185 6.66 -0.48 11.63
N PHE A 186 6.11 0.54 10.98
CA PHE A 186 6.01 0.60 9.52
C PHE A 186 7.26 1.23 8.87
N SER A 187 8.44 0.73 9.21
CA SER A 187 9.72 1.35 8.79
C SER A 187 9.92 1.37 7.27
N GLY A 188 9.41 0.39 6.53
CA GLY A 188 9.46 0.35 5.06
C GLY A 188 8.56 1.39 4.39
N ALA A 189 7.34 1.59 4.91
CA ALA A 189 6.35 2.51 4.33
C ALA A 189 6.80 3.97 4.37
N VAL A 190 7.72 4.32 5.27
CA VAL A 190 8.28 5.68 5.43
C VAL A 190 8.91 6.22 4.13
N TRP A 191 9.46 5.34 3.29
CA TRP A 191 10.02 5.73 2.00
C TRP A 191 8.95 6.25 1.05
N GLN A 192 7.79 5.57 1.03
CA GLN A 192 6.66 5.96 0.21
C GLN A 192 5.94 7.21 0.76
N ALA A 193 6.11 7.52 2.05
CA ALA A 193 5.70 8.78 2.67
C ALA A 193 6.62 9.97 2.35
N GLY A 194 7.73 9.77 1.60
CA GLY A 194 8.57 10.86 1.10
C GLY A 194 9.94 11.02 1.76
N LYS A 195 10.29 10.18 2.75
CA LYS A 195 11.58 10.27 3.42
C LYS A 195 12.73 10.07 2.43
N GLY A 196 13.61 11.05 2.34
CA GLY A 196 14.77 11.00 1.45
C GLY A 196 14.44 11.08 -0.06
N HIS A 197 13.17 11.29 -0.45
CA HIS A 197 12.80 11.42 -1.87
C HIS A 197 11.68 12.45 -2.10
N PRO A 198 11.96 13.56 -2.82
CA PRO A 198 10.94 14.58 -3.14
C PRO A 198 9.83 14.10 -4.10
N LEU A 199 9.90 12.87 -4.62
CA LEU A 199 8.89 12.29 -5.50
C LEU A 199 7.84 11.47 -4.75
N GLY A 200 7.95 11.29 -3.43
CA GLY A 200 6.93 10.60 -2.63
C GLY A 200 5.54 11.24 -2.76
N ILE A 201 5.48 12.54 -3.10
CA ILE A 201 4.26 13.28 -3.44
C ILE A 201 3.44 12.60 -4.55
N GLY A 202 4.10 11.92 -5.49
CA GLY A 202 3.44 11.18 -6.58
C GLY A 202 2.66 9.94 -6.10
N ASN A 203 2.88 9.50 -4.86
CA ASN A 203 2.16 8.36 -4.28
C ASN A 203 0.81 8.77 -3.69
N PHE A 204 0.45 10.05 -3.77
CA PHE A 204 -0.76 10.61 -3.20
C PHE A 204 -1.62 11.25 -4.28
N MET A 205 -2.93 11.05 -4.16
CA MET A 205 -3.95 11.68 -4.99
C MET A 205 -4.91 12.46 -4.10
N ASN A 206 -5.35 13.63 -4.55
CA ASN A 206 -6.41 14.40 -3.94
C ASN A 206 -7.72 14.06 -4.65
N GLU A 207 -8.73 13.59 -3.91
CA GLU A 207 -10.07 13.35 -4.46
C GLU A 207 -10.74 14.69 -4.81
N GLU A 208 -11.45 14.73 -5.94
CA GLU A 208 -12.15 15.95 -6.35
C GLU A 208 -13.47 16.12 -5.58
N GLY A 209 -13.63 17.18 -4.78
CA GLY A 209 -14.81 17.46 -3.97
C GLY A 209 -14.63 18.66 -3.02
N GLU A 210 -15.69 19.07 -2.30
CA GLU A 210 -15.64 20.22 -1.37
C GLU A 210 -14.64 20.03 -0.22
N ASP A 211 -14.39 18.79 0.21
CA ASP A 211 -13.50 18.46 1.34
C ASP A 211 -12.12 17.92 0.91
N GLY A 212 -11.85 17.80 -0.40
CA GLY A 212 -10.58 17.41 -1.03
C GLY A 212 -9.61 16.58 -0.18
N ARG A 213 -9.90 15.29 0.04
CA ARG A 213 -9.09 14.39 0.88
C ARG A 213 -7.88 13.83 0.12
N TRP A 214 -6.76 13.64 0.83
CA TRP A 214 -5.60 12.92 0.28
C TRP A 214 -5.76 11.40 0.40
N VAL A 215 -5.42 10.67 -0.65
CA VAL A 215 -5.41 9.21 -0.68
C VAL A 215 -4.03 8.73 -1.05
N TRP A 216 -3.44 7.92 -0.18
CA TRP A 216 -2.17 7.25 -0.42
C TRP A 216 -2.39 6.01 -1.29
N VAL A 217 -1.96 6.09 -2.54
CA VAL A 217 -2.20 5.04 -3.56
C VAL A 217 -1.04 4.05 -3.68
N ASP A 218 0.19 4.43 -3.32
CA ASP A 218 1.38 3.57 -3.46
C ASP A 218 2.14 3.38 -2.14
N LEU A 219 1.96 2.22 -1.51
CA LEU A 219 2.56 1.87 -0.21
C LEU A 219 3.70 0.87 -0.34
N GLU A 220 3.75 0.14 -1.47
CA GLU A 220 4.67 -0.96 -1.66
C GLU A 220 6.06 -0.42 -2.01
N SER A 221 6.94 -0.38 -1.03
CA SER A 221 8.34 -0.04 -1.21
C SER A 221 9.06 -1.16 -1.98
N GLY A 222 9.48 -0.85 -3.20
CA GLY A 222 10.50 -1.68 -3.84
C GLY A 222 11.73 -1.75 -2.93
N VAL A 223 12.32 -2.95 -2.78
CA VAL A 223 13.62 -3.16 -2.12
C VAL A 223 14.57 -2.04 -2.55
N PRO A 224 15.28 -1.44 -1.59
CA PRO A 224 15.03 -0.05 -1.27
C PRO A 224 15.26 0.87 -2.47
N ALA A 225 14.75 2.08 -2.34
CA ALA A 225 15.54 3.23 -2.73
C ALA A 225 16.94 3.15 -2.05
N LEU A 226 17.80 2.21 -2.45
CA LEU A 226 19.04 1.78 -1.76
C LEU A 226 20.13 2.82 -1.83
N PHE A 227 19.88 3.84 -2.64
CA PHE A 227 20.38 5.16 -2.42
C PHE A 227 19.14 6.03 -2.36
N PRO A 228 18.62 6.41 -1.16
CA PRO A 228 17.94 7.68 -1.12
C PRO A 228 18.91 8.65 -1.81
N LEU A 229 18.44 9.40 -2.80
CA LEU A 229 19.28 10.38 -3.51
C LEU A 229 19.96 11.34 -2.52
N ASP A 230 19.49 11.34 -1.28
CA ASP A 230 20.12 11.86 -0.07
C ASP A 230 20.95 10.82 0.72
N PRO A 231 22.30 10.86 0.63
CA PRO A 231 23.20 10.06 1.46
C PRO A 231 23.03 10.28 2.97
N VAL A 232 22.51 11.43 3.40
CA VAL A 232 22.27 11.70 4.83
C VAL A 232 21.20 10.76 5.36
N THR A 233 20.09 10.60 4.64
CA THR A 233 19.02 9.67 5.03
C THR A 233 19.49 8.21 5.02
N LEU A 234 20.39 7.83 4.11
CA LEU A 234 21.01 6.50 4.11
C LEU A 234 21.78 6.23 5.41
N LEU A 235 22.64 7.17 5.83
CA LEU A 235 23.52 7.02 6.98
C LEU A 235 22.81 7.24 8.32
N THR A 236 21.82 8.14 8.38
CA THR A 236 21.15 8.53 9.64
C THR A 236 19.89 7.74 9.95
N TYR A 237 19.28 7.09 8.95
CA TYR A 237 18.03 6.34 9.13
C TYR A 237 18.12 4.91 8.63
N TYR A 238 18.45 4.71 7.34
CA TYR A 238 18.39 3.37 6.74
C TYR A 238 19.39 2.39 7.37
N LEU A 239 20.69 2.73 7.34
CA LEU A 239 21.72 1.82 7.85
C LEU A 239 21.53 1.51 9.35
N PRO A 240 21.32 2.49 10.25
CA PRO A 240 21.12 2.20 11.66
C PRO A 240 19.96 1.23 11.91
N ARG A 241 18.82 1.40 11.22
CA ARG A 241 17.66 0.52 11.38
C ARG A 241 17.87 -0.85 10.74
N ALA A 242 18.49 -0.93 9.57
CA ALA A 242 18.82 -2.20 8.94
C ALA A 242 19.80 -3.02 9.81
N PHE A 243 20.78 -2.36 10.43
CA PHE A 243 21.67 -3.01 11.39
C PHE A 243 20.95 -3.45 12.67
N ALA A 244 20.06 -2.62 13.22
CA ALA A 244 19.26 -3.00 14.39
C ALA A 244 18.32 -4.18 14.11
N ALA A 245 17.74 -4.23 12.91
CA ALA A 245 16.89 -5.34 12.45
C ALA A 245 17.69 -6.59 12.02
N GLY A 246 19.01 -6.46 11.83
CA GLY A 246 19.86 -7.53 11.30
C GLY A 246 19.57 -7.91 9.84
N ARG A 247 18.75 -7.12 9.13
CA ARG A 247 18.32 -7.35 7.74
C ARG A 247 18.05 -6.03 7.01
N PRO A 248 18.10 -5.99 5.66
CA PRO A 248 17.60 -4.85 4.89
C PRO A 248 16.16 -4.51 5.29
N LEU A 249 15.84 -3.21 5.33
CA LEU A 249 14.47 -2.78 5.61
C LEU A 249 13.54 -3.23 4.47
N PHE A 250 12.38 -3.76 4.85
CA PHE A 250 11.32 -4.19 3.95
C PHE A 250 9.98 -3.60 4.43
N ASP A 251 8.89 -3.88 3.73
CA ASP A 251 7.52 -3.54 4.19
C ASP A 251 6.97 -4.60 5.15
N ASP A 252 7.83 -5.09 6.03
CA ASP A 252 7.49 -5.95 7.14
C ASP A 252 7.12 -5.11 8.38
N VAL A 253 6.43 -5.75 9.32
CA VAL A 253 5.93 -5.14 10.56
C VAL A 253 6.32 -6.03 11.73
N ASP A 254 6.93 -5.45 12.76
CA ASP A 254 7.07 -6.04 14.08
C ASP A 254 5.69 -6.07 14.73
N ALA A 255 5.09 -7.26 14.71
CA ALA A 255 3.77 -7.51 15.27
C ALA A 255 3.70 -7.19 16.77
N GLU A 256 4.75 -7.49 17.53
CA GLU A 256 4.77 -7.27 18.98
C GLU A 256 4.76 -5.76 19.28
N LEU A 257 5.61 -5.00 18.58
CA LEU A 257 5.63 -3.54 18.72
C LEU A 257 4.30 -2.93 18.29
N LEU A 258 3.74 -3.33 17.15
CA LEU A 258 2.46 -2.83 16.67
C LEU A 258 1.33 -3.14 17.67
N MET A 259 1.24 -4.37 18.17
CA MET A 259 0.23 -4.76 19.16
C MET A 259 0.38 -3.98 20.47
N SER A 260 1.61 -3.72 20.91
CA SER A 260 1.91 -2.89 22.08
C SER A 260 1.44 -1.45 21.89
N GLN A 261 1.67 -0.87 20.72
CA GLN A 261 1.20 0.48 20.38
C GLN A 261 -0.32 0.55 20.35
N VAL A 262 -0.98 -0.40 19.66
CA VAL A 262 -2.44 -0.46 19.58
C VAL A 262 -3.05 -0.56 20.98
N SER A 263 -2.57 -1.49 21.80
CA SER A 263 -3.10 -1.77 23.14
C SER A 263 -2.92 -0.61 24.13
N SER A 264 -2.01 0.33 23.86
CA SER A 264 -1.72 1.48 24.72
C SER A 264 -2.41 2.78 24.28
N HIS A 265 -3.20 2.75 23.19
CA HIS A 265 -3.87 3.92 22.63
C HIS A 265 -5.40 3.85 22.75
N ASP A 266 -5.96 4.24 23.90
CA ASP A 266 -7.42 4.24 24.15
C ASP A 266 -8.22 5.00 23.08
N ALA A 267 -7.71 6.13 22.62
CA ALA A 267 -8.37 6.93 21.57
C ALA A 267 -8.49 6.16 20.23
N LEU A 268 -7.54 5.28 19.91
CA LEU A 268 -7.61 4.42 18.73
C LEU A 268 -8.70 3.36 18.91
N HIS A 269 -8.82 2.79 20.11
CA HIS A 269 -9.88 1.82 20.43
C HIS A 269 -11.27 2.44 20.32
N GLU A 270 -11.44 3.69 20.79
CA GLU A 270 -12.70 4.42 20.64
C GLU A 270 -13.01 4.70 19.16
N TYR A 271 -12.00 5.08 18.37
CA TYR A 271 -12.16 5.42 16.96
C TYR A 271 -12.49 4.21 16.07
N LEU A 272 -11.77 3.08 16.22
CA LEU A 272 -11.92 1.89 15.38
C LEU A 272 -13.03 0.94 15.85
N GLY A 273 -13.32 0.94 17.16
CA GLY A 273 -14.19 -0.06 17.77
C GLY A 273 -13.62 -1.50 17.74
N PRO A 274 -14.33 -2.47 18.33
CA PRO A 274 -13.76 -3.78 18.64
C PRO A 274 -13.33 -4.62 17.42
N ALA A 275 -14.10 -4.57 16.32
CA ALA A 275 -13.85 -5.43 15.15
C ALA A 275 -12.59 -5.01 14.36
N GLN A 276 -12.40 -3.71 14.16
CA GLN A 276 -11.22 -3.18 13.48
C GLN A 276 -9.97 -3.30 14.34
N ILE A 277 -10.09 -3.10 15.67
CA ILE A 277 -8.99 -3.37 16.61
C ILE A 277 -8.54 -4.83 16.54
N TYR A 278 -9.48 -5.78 16.51
CA TYR A 278 -9.15 -7.20 16.33
C TYR A 278 -8.38 -7.44 15.02
N THR A 279 -8.81 -6.80 13.93
CA THR A 279 -8.15 -6.91 12.62
C THR A 279 -6.71 -6.40 12.67
N VAL A 280 -6.50 -5.21 13.27
CA VAL A 280 -5.15 -4.63 13.45
C VAL A 280 -4.29 -5.48 14.38
N GLY A 281 -4.86 -6.11 15.41
CA GLY A 281 -4.12 -6.93 16.37
C GLY A 281 -3.79 -8.35 15.88
N VAL A 282 -4.62 -8.94 15.01
CA VAL A 282 -4.48 -10.34 14.59
C VAL A 282 -3.71 -10.51 13.28
N MET A 283 -3.91 -9.63 12.30
CA MET A 283 -3.17 -9.71 11.03
C MET A 283 -1.64 -9.71 11.21
N PRO A 284 -1.05 -8.88 12.10
CA PRO A 284 0.38 -8.91 12.32
C PRO A 284 0.89 -10.25 12.86
N GLY A 285 0.11 -10.94 13.70
CA GLY A 285 0.46 -12.27 14.21
C GLY A 285 0.43 -13.39 13.16
N THR A 286 -0.07 -13.08 11.96
CA THR A 286 -0.05 -13.98 10.78
C THR A 286 1.05 -13.62 9.79
N LEU A 287 1.79 -12.53 10.01
CA LEU A 287 2.94 -12.17 9.18
C LEU A 287 4.15 -13.07 9.52
N PRO A 288 4.91 -13.52 8.51
CA PRO A 288 6.04 -14.45 8.69
C PRO A 288 7.30 -13.84 9.31
#